data_AF-A0A8H4SLD4-F1
#
_entry.id   AF-A0A8H4SLD4-F1
#
_cell.length_a   1.000
_cell.length_b   1.000
_cell.length_c   1.000
_cell.angle_alpha   90.00
_cell.angle_beta   90.00
_cell.angle_gamma   90.00
#
_symmetry.space_group_name_H-M   'P 1'
#
loop_
_entity.id
_entity.type
_entity.pdbx_description
1 polymer ?
#
loop_
_entity_poly.entity_id
_entity_poly.type
_entity_poly.pdbx_seq_one_letter_code
_entity_poly.pdbx_strand_id
1 'polypeptide(L)'
;MLEPPFTGSHIDILKTGYSNNQNWMSFYGFGPAINVVSATLDHINVTVHNGAAIIYVYNTTTTTTTTITITITITNSWLYSGPVSNGPYASGNGTIIAHNVAHNSGSERSSSFLGNFLKDDIYSYDSVAHSVGIGSATYYALETIEENNALRDWEYGPVVFSAGALV
;
A
#
# COMPACT_ATOMS: atom_id res chain seq x y z
N MET A 1 13.69 -13.57 -13.50
CA MET A 1 12.45 -14.01 -14.17
C MET A 1 11.37 -13.08 -13.67
N LEU A 2 10.76 -12.27 -14.53
CA LEU A 2 9.66 -11.41 -14.12
C LEU A 2 8.43 -12.30 -14.00
N GLU A 3 7.95 -12.52 -12.79
CA GLU A 3 6.71 -13.27 -12.62
C GLU A 3 5.57 -12.50 -13.31
N PRO A 4 4.67 -13.19 -14.03
CA PRO A 4 3.52 -12.55 -14.64
C PRO A 4 2.68 -11.83 -13.57
N PRO A 5 2.01 -10.72 -13.90
CA PRO A 5 1.18 -10.01 -12.94
C PRO A 5 0.12 -10.94 -12.37
N PHE A 6 0.00 -10.95 -11.04
CA PHE A 6 -1.02 -11.73 -10.35
C PHE A 6 -2.39 -11.14 -10.66
N THR A 7 -3.37 -11.97 -11.02
CA THR A 7 -4.76 -11.55 -11.16
C THR A 7 -5.62 -12.35 -10.20
N GLY A 8 -6.39 -11.66 -9.35
CA GLY A 8 -7.25 -12.27 -8.36
C GLY A 8 -8.58 -11.54 -8.25
N SER A 9 -9.68 -12.29 -8.09
CA SER A 9 -11.00 -11.68 -7.89
C SER A 9 -11.88 -12.53 -6.97
N HIS A 10 -12.71 -11.88 -6.15
CA HIS A 10 -13.59 -12.52 -5.15
C HIS A 10 -12.80 -13.37 -4.15
N ILE A 11 -11.82 -12.74 -3.48
CA ILE A 11 -10.89 -13.41 -2.58
C ILE A 11 -10.96 -12.75 -1.19
N ASP A 12 -11.13 -13.58 -0.16
CA ASP A 12 -10.92 -13.18 1.23
C ASP A 12 -9.51 -13.60 1.67
N ILE A 13 -8.74 -12.64 2.21
CA ILE A 13 -7.40 -12.87 2.76
C ILE A 13 -7.38 -12.41 4.20
N LEU A 14 -7.16 -13.35 5.12
CA LEU A 14 -6.95 -13.07 6.53
C LEU A 14 -5.50 -13.42 6.90
N LYS A 15 -4.76 -12.42 7.39
CA LYS A 15 -3.41 -12.62 7.91
C LYS A 15 -3.30 -12.23 9.38
N THR A 16 -3.03 -13.23 10.21
CA THR A 16 -2.84 -13.10 11.65
C THR A 16 -1.38 -13.31 12.07
N GLY A 17 -1.09 -13.03 13.34
CA GLY A 17 0.26 -13.07 13.92
C GLY A 17 0.81 -11.66 14.10
N TYR A 18 1.75 -11.46 15.03
CA TYR A 18 2.33 -10.14 15.32
C TYR A 18 3.82 -10.14 15.03
N SER A 19 4.33 -9.06 14.44
CA SER A 19 5.77 -8.82 14.34
C SER A 19 6.14 -7.61 15.18
N ASN A 20 7.24 -7.76 15.93
CA ASN A 20 7.84 -6.67 16.70
C ASN A 20 8.75 -5.77 15.86
N ASN A 21 8.98 -6.08 14.57
CA ASN A 21 9.86 -5.33 13.70
C ASN A 21 9.12 -4.85 12.44
N GLN A 22 8.49 -3.68 12.57
CA GLN A 22 7.74 -3.03 11.49
C GLN A 22 8.64 -2.74 10.26
N ASN A 23 9.92 -2.41 10.48
CA ASN A 23 10.87 -2.15 9.39
C ASN A 23 10.99 -3.37 8.47
N TRP A 24 11.16 -4.56 9.05
CA TRP A 24 11.29 -5.80 8.27
C TRP A 24 9.98 -6.20 7.60
N MET A 25 8.86 -6.06 8.30
CA MET A 25 7.58 -6.55 7.78
C MET A 25 6.97 -5.65 6.72
N SER A 26 7.08 -4.33 6.87
CA SER A 26 6.48 -3.35 5.97
C SER A 26 7.47 -2.81 4.94
N PHE A 27 8.63 -2.32 5.36
CA PHE A 27 9.52 -1.57 4.46
C PHE A 27 10.42 -2.47 3.61
N TYR A 28 10.76 -3.67 4.10
CA TYR A 28 11.53 -4.66 3.34
C TYR A 28 10.67 -5.77 2.72
N GLY A 29 9.34 -5.70 2.87
CA GLY A 29 8.41 -6.62 2.19
C GLY A 29 8.42 -8.06 2.69
N PHE A 30 8.93 -8.36 3.89
CA PHE A 30 8.97 -9.75 4.39
C PHE A 30 7.65 -10.24 5.00
N GLY A 31 6.75 -9.33 5.36
CA GLY A 31 5.52 -9.64 6.09
C GLY A 31 4.16 -9.46 5.41
N PRO A 32 4.04 -8.96 4.17
CA PRO A 32 2.75 -8.55 3.63
C PRO A 32 1.82 -9.73 3.38
N ALA A 33 0.51 -9.48 3.27
CA ALA A 33 -0.44 -10.52 2.92
C ALA A 33 -0.34 -10.91 1.43
N ILE A 34 -0.08 -9.92 0.58
CA ILE A 34 0.21 -10.11 -0.84
C ILE A 34 1.58 -9.47 -1.12
N ASN A 35 2.51 -10.26 -1.65
CA ASN A 35 3.84 -9.81 -2.05
C ASN A 35 4.06 -10.11 -3.54
N VAL A 36 4.07 -9.09 -4.39
CA VAL A 36 4.03 -9.27 -5.85
C VAL A 36 4.87 -8.22 -6.57
N VAL A 37 5.22 -8.49 -7.84
CA VAL A 37 5.84 -7.46 -8.71
C VAL A 37 4.77 -6.57 -9.32
N SER A 38 3.62 -7.13 -9.72
CA SER A 38 2.44 -6.41 -10.20
C SER A 38 1.20 -7.23 -9.94
N ALA A 39 0.04 -6.58 -9.76
CA ALA A 39 -1.23 -7.27 -9.60
C ALA A 39 -2.45 -6.48 -10.10
N THR A 40 -3.50 -7.21 -10.49
CA THR A 40 -4.86 -6.70 -10.69
C THR A 40 -5.80 -7.47 -9.76
N LEU A 41 -6.46 -6.75 -8.86
CA LEU A 41 -7.25 -7.29 -7.77
C LEU A 41 -8.64 -6.66 -7.80
N ASP A 42 -9.69 -7.47 -7.81
CA ASP A 42 -11.07 -6.99 -7.92
C ASP A 42 -12.01 -7.75 -6.97
N HIS A 43 -12.85 -7.05 -6.20
CA HIS A 43 -13.69 -7.66 -5.17
C HIS A 43 -12.89 -8.49 -4.16
N ILE A 44 -11.79 -7.94 -3.66
CA ILE A 44 -11.02 -8.59 -2.59
C ILE A 44 -11.34 -7.98 -1.23
N ASN A 45 -11.20 -8.78 -0.21
CA ASN A 45 -11.35 -8.40 1.19
C ASN A 45 -10.10 -8.85 1.94
N VAL A 46 -9.30 -7.90 2.42
CA VAL A 46 -8.02 -8.21 3.07
C VAL A 46 -7.98 -7.64 4.47
N THR A 47 -7.76 -8.52 5.45
CA THR A 47 -7.59 -8.17 6.86
C THR A 47 -6.21 -8.59 7.35
N VAL A 48 -5.42 -7.64 7.84
CA VAL A 48 -4.06 -7.88 8.32
C VAL A 48 -3.89 -7.38 9.75
N HIS A 49 -3.32 -8.20 10.64
CA HIS A 49 -3.07 -7.88 12.04
C HIS A 49 -1.60 -8.00 12.46
N ASN A 50 -0.64 -7.82 11.55
CA ASN A 50 0.73 -8.30 11.76
C ASN A 50 1.87 -7.27 11.62
N GLY A 51 1.58 -5.98 11.58
CA GLY A 51 2.61 -4.96 11.46
C GLY A 51 3.22 -4.81 10.04
N ALA A 52 2.64 -5.46 9.03
CA ALA A 52 3.12 -5.45 7.65
C ALA A 52 2.28 -4.56 6.74
N ALA A 53 2.70 -4.35 5.50
CA ALA A 53 1.81 -3.82 4.46
C ALA A 53 0.73 -4.85 4.09
N ILE A 54 -0.48 -4.42 3.74
CA ILE A 54 -1.52 -5.33 3.23
C ILE A 54 -1.04 -5.95 1.91
N ILE A 55 -0.65 -5.08 0.98
CA ILE A 55 -0.09 -5.45 -0.31
C ILE A 55 1.24 -4.73 -0.42
N TYR A 56 2.31 -5.48 -0.66
CA TYR A 56 3.61 -4.91 -0.96
C TYR A 56 3.96 -5.22 -2.40
N VAL A 57 4.37 -4.17 -3.10
CA VAL A 57 4.80 -4.27 -4.47
C VAL A 57 6.15 -3.62 -4.65
N TYR A 58 7.04 -4.36 -5.31
CA TYR A 58 8.45 -4.02 -5.37
C TYR A 58 9.14 -4.56 -6.62
N ASN A 59 10.16 -3.82 -7.06
CA ASN A 59 11.16 -4.32 -7.99
C ASN A 59 12.41 -4.80 -7.24
N THR A 60 12.94 -5.96 -7.60
CA THR A 60 14.30 -6.37 -7.21
C THR A 60 15.34 -6.11 -8.30
N THR A 61 14.91 -5.84 -9.53
CA THR A 61 15.80 -5.58 -10.66
C THR A 61 16.19 -4.11 -10.70
N THR A 62 17.27 -3.80 -9.99
CA THR A 62 17.97 -2.50 -10.00
C THR A 62 18.80 -2.26 -11.27
N THR A 63 18.68 -3.12 -12.29
CA THR A 63 19.43 -3.00 -13.53
C THR A 63 18.80 -1.95 -14.43
N THR A 64 19.47 -0.80 -14.46
CA THR A 64 19.23 0.51 -15.11
C THR A 64 18.95 0.50 -16.61
N THR A 65 18.47 -0.59 -17.21
CA THR A 65 18.24 -0.69 -18.66
C THR A 65 16.83 -1.16 -19.03
N THR A 66 16.03 -1.66 -18.08
CA THR A 66 14.62 -1.99 -18.33
C THR A 66 13.75 -1.30 -17.29
N THR A 67 13.04 -0.24 -17.69
CA THR A 67 11.99 0.35 -16.86
C THR A 67 10.81 -0.61 -16.87
N ILE A 68 10.64 -1.35 -15.79
CA ILE A 68 9.46 -2.19 -15.58
C ILE A 68 8.47 -1.36 -14.82
N THR A 69 7.34 -1.05 -15.45
CA THR A 69 6.21 -0.43 -14.75
C THR A 69 5.64 -1.45 -13.79
N ILE A 70 5.70 -1.10 -12.53
CA ILE A 70 5.22 -1.91 -11.43
C ILE A 70 3.88 -1.34 -11.00
N THR A 71 2.82 -2.12 -11.08
CA THR A 71 1.47 -1.60 -10.81
C THR A 71 0.65 -2.59 -10.00
N ILE A 72 0.02 -2.07 -8.94
CA ILE A 72 -1.13 -2.70 -8.32
C ILE A 72 -2.37 -1.94 -8.77
N THR A 73 -3.32 -2.64 -9.37
CA THR A 73 -4.68 -2.15 -9.53
C THR A 73 -5.59 -2.87 -8.53
N ILE A 74 -6.34 -2.11 -7.73
CA ILE A 74 -7.28 -2.61 -6.74
C ILE A 74 -8.66 -2.00 -7.04
N THR A 75 -9.67 -2.83 -7.22
CA THR A 75 -11.01 -2.39 -7.62
C THR A 75 -12.08 -3.02 -6.73
N ASN A 76 -13.12 -2.27 -6.36
CA ASN A 76 -14.31 -2.77 -5.66
C ASN A 76 -13.99 -3.57 -4.38
N SER A 77 -13.00 -3.11 -3.62
CA SER A 77 -12.37 -3.94 -2.58
C SER A 77 -12.42 -3.28 -1.22
N TRP A 78 -12.35 -4.10 -0.17
CA TRP A 78 -12.24 -3.66 1.20
C TRP A 78 -10.91 -4.11 1.80
N LEU A 79 -10.24 -3.17 2.47
CA LEU A 79 -8.93 -3.39 3.08
C LEU A 79 -9.00 -2.98 4.56
N TYR A 80 -8.32 -3.76 5.41
CA TYR A 80 -8.11 -3.44 6.80
C TYR A 80 -6.68 -3.77 7.25
N SER A 81 -6.03 -2.78 7.84
CA SER A 81 -4.74 -2.92 8.51
C SER A 81 -4.89 -2.59 10.00
N GLY A 82 -4.79 -3.62 10.84
CA GLY A 82 -4.80 -3.56 12.30
C GLY A 82 -3.42 -3.28 12.90
N PRO A 83 -3.28 -3.20 14.24
CA PRO A 83 -2.29 -2.35 14.90
C PRO A 83 -0.88 -2.39 14.30
N VAL A 84 -0.43 -1.23 13.81
CA VAL A 84 0.91 -0.97 13.24
C VAL A 84 1.10 -1.53 11.81
N SER A 85 0.04 -1.65 11.01
CA SER A 85 0.07 -2.21 9.65
C SER A 85 -0.25 -1.15 8.59
N ASN A 86 0.47 -1.22 7.47
CA ASN A 86 0.31 -0.30 6.35
C ASN A 86 -0.70 -0.84 5.33
N GLY A 87 -1.33 0.03 4.56
CA GLY A 87 -2.15 -0.39 3.41
C GLY A 87 -1.33 -0.88 2.22
N PRO A 88 -1.82 -0.65 0.99
CA PRO A 88 -1.03 -0.88 -0.21
C PRO A 88 0.27 -0.05 -0.19
N TYR A 89 1.38 -0.71 -0.52
CA TYR A 89 2.72 -0.14 -0.49
C TYR A 89 3.40 -0.37 -1.84
N ALA A 90 3.79 0.71 -2.52
CA ALA A 90 4.60 0.71 -3.72
C ALA A 90 6.06 1.07 -3.41
N SER A 91 6.99 0.23 -3.84
CA SER A 91 8.44 0.43 -3.69
C SER A 91 9.16 0.34 -5.03
N GLY A 92 10.17 1.19 -5.24
CA GLY A 92 11.08 1.06 -6.39
C GLY A 92 10.42 1.34 -7.75
N ASN A 93 9.84 2.53 -7.93
CA ASN A 93 9.10 2.98 -9.11
C ASN A 93 7.74 2.30 -9.29
N GLY A 94 7.06 2.02 -8.18
CA GLY A 94 5.75 1.38 -8.19
C GLY A 94 4.59 2.37 -8.30
N THR A 95 3.48 1.89 -8.86
CA THR A 95 2.23 2.64 -8.98
C THR A 95 1.11 1.90 -8.27
N ILE A 96 0.34 2.61 -7.45
CA ILE A 96 -0.92 2.12 -6.88
C ILE A 96 -2.06 2.79 -7.64
N ILE A 97 -3.02 1.99 -8.10
CA ILE A 97 -4.27 2.45 -8.70
C ILE A 97 -5.42 1.82 -7.91
N ALA A 98 -6.22 2.65 -7.24
CA ALA A 98 -7.34 2.21 -6.42
C ALA A 98 -8.66 2.80 -6.94
N HIS A 99 -9.63 1.95 -7.27
CA HIS A 99 -10.96 2.36 -7.73
C HIS A 99 -12.05 1.74 -6.86
N ASN A 100 -12.92 2.57 -6.28
CA ASN A 100 -13.98 2.09 -5.39
C ASN A 100 -13.43 1.17 -4.28
N VAL A 101 -12.39 1.65 -3.59
CA VAL A 101 -11.73 0.94 -2.49
C VAL A 101 -12.09 1.59 -1.17
N ALA A 102 -12.50 0.78 -0.21
CA ALA A 102 -12.64 1.19 1.19
C ALA A 102 -11.45 0.66 1.99
N HIS A 103 -10.71 1.54 2.68
CA HIS A 103 -9.59 1.14 3.52
C HIS A 103 -9.69 1.73 4.92
N ASN A 104 -9.55 0.89 5.94
CA ASN A 104 -9.28 1.35 7.29
C ASN A 104 -7.84 0.97 7.70
N SER A 105 -7.03 1.98 8.00
CA SER A 105 -5.66 1.85 8.50
C SER A 105 -5.59 2.29 9.96
N GLY A 106 -5.40 1.33 10.86
CA GLY A 106 -5.46 1.55 12.29
C GLY A 106 -4.08 1.72 12.94
N SER A 107 -4.07 2.48 14.04
CA SER A 107 -2.95 2.64 14.99
C SER A 107 -1.75 3.45 14.48
N GLU A 108 -0.82 3.74 15.37
CA GLU A 108 0.37 4.55 15.11
C GLU A 108 1.23 4.03 13.95
N ARG A 109 1.87 4.97 13.23
CA ARG A 109 2.83 4.70 12.13
C ARG A 109 2.28 3.83 11.00
N SER A 110 1.00 4.00 10.68
CA SER A 110 0.26 3.16 9.74
C SER A 110 -0.41 4.04 8.69
N SER A 111 0.03 3.97 7.45
CA SER A 111 -0.56 4.79 6.39
C SER A 111 -1.55 4.02 5.54
N SER A 112 -2.55 4.71 4.96
CA SER A 112 -3.53 4.06 4.09
C SER A 112 -2.94 3.68 2.74
N PHE A 113 -2.15 4.57 2.14
CA PHE A 113 -1.40 4.30 0.92
C PHE A 113 0.05 4.73 1.10
N LEU A 114 0.97 3.88 0.66
CA LEU A 114 2.39 4.09 0.86
C LEU A 114 3.18 3.97 -0.43
N GLY A 115 4.20 4.80 -0.49
CA GLY A 115 5.18 4.87 -1.52
C GLY A 115 6.55 5.16 -0.90
N ASN A 116 7.57 4.40 -1.30
CA ASN A 116 8.93 4.59 -0.79
C ASN A 116 9.97 4.19 -1.82
N PHE A 117 11.14 4.82 -1.74
CA PHE A 117 12.34 4.50 -2.50
C PHE A 117 12.22 4.77 -4.02
N LEU A 118 13.11 5.65 -4.52
CA LEU A 118 13.21 6.16 -5.89
C LEU A 118 12.01 7.02 -6.35
N LYS A 119 10.83 6.40 -6.52
CA LYS A 119 9.61 7.05 -6.99
C LYS A 119 8.40 6.15 -6.71
N ASP A 120 7.26 6.78 -6.46
CA ASP A 120 5.96 6.14 -6.36
C ASP A 120 4.86 7.07 -6.87
N ASP A 121 3.87 6.49 -7.54
CA ASP A 121 2.67 7.21 -7.98
C ASP A 121 1.43 6.53 -7.37
N ILE A 122 0.51 7.32 -6.83
CA ILE A 122 -0.71 6.85 -6.20
C ILE A 122 -1.90 7.53 -6.87
N TYR A 123 -2.78 6.72 -7.45
CA TYR A 123 -4.01 7.15 -8.09
C TYR A 123 -5.20 6.53 -7.34
N SER A 124 -6.14 7.36 -6.87
CA SER A 124 -7.31 6.88 -6.14
C SER A 124 -8.61 7.54 -6.60
N TYR A 125 -9.58 6.72 -6.97
CA TYR A 125 -10.85 7.13 -7.56
C TYR A 125 -12.00 6.50 -6.79
N ASP A 126 -13.05 7.28 -6.50
CA ASP A 126 -14.29 6.80 -5.88
C ASP A 126 -14.07 6.02 -4.57
N SER A 127 -12.99 6.32 -3.85
CA SER A 127 -12.49 5.50 -2.75
C SER A 127 -12.59 6.24 -1.41
N VAL A 128 -12.72 5.48 -0.33
CA VAL A 128 -12.74 6.00 1.05
C VAL A 128 -11.58 5.41 1.84
N ALA A 129 -10.85 6.24 2.56
CA ALA A 129 -9.78 5.78 3.42
C ALA A 129 -9.85 6.48 4.78
N HIS A 130 -9.73 5.69 5.84
CA HIS A 130 -9.62 6.14 7.22
C HIS A 130 -8.24 5.78 7.76
N SER A 131 -7.52 6.74 8.34
CA SER A 131 -6.22 6.52 8.95
C SER A 131 -6.20 7.03 10.39
N VAL A 132 -5.75 6.21 11.34
CA VAL A 132 -5.71 6.58 12.76
C VAL A 132 -4.29 6.54 13.27
N GLY A 133 -3.92 7.46 14.18
CA GLY A 133 -2.75 7.30 15.04
C GLY A 133 -1.61 8.26 14.76
N ILE A 134 -0.71 8.40 15.74
CA ILE A 134 0.44 9.29 15.67
C ILE A 134 1.48 8.72 14.68
N GLY A 135 2.01 9.57 13.80
CA GLY A 135 2.96 9.17 12.76
C GLY A 135 2.34 8.38 11.61
N SER A 136 1.02 8.32 11.55
CA SER A 136 0.21 7.76 10.46
C SER A 136 -0.21 8.86 9.49
N ALA A 137 -0.58 8.51 8.26
CA ALA A 137 -1.28 9.41 7.35
C ALA A 137 -2.14 8.65 6.36
N THR A 138 -3.04 9.35 5.67
CA THR A 138 -3.67 8.73 4.51
C THR A 138 -2.62 8.38 3.45
N TYR A 139 -1.70 9.32 3.18
CA TYR A 139 -0.68 9.18 2.16
C TYR A 139 0.72 9.36 2.73
N TYR A 140 1.56 8.36 2.50
CA TYR A 140 3.01 8.50 2.52
C TYR A 140 3.53 8.32 1.09
N ALA A 141 3.94 9.40 0.42
CA ALA A 141 4.29 9.34 -1.01
C ALA A 141 5.50 10.21 -1.35
N LEU A 142 6.23 9.89 -2.42
CA LEU A 142 7.41 10.64 -2.87
C LEU A 142 7.19 11.42 -4.18
N GLU A 143 6.25 11.02 -5.05
CA GLU A 143 5.88 11.80 -6.24
C GLU A 143 4.39 12.13 -6.31
N THR A 144 3.62 11.37 -7.11
CA THR A 144 2.29 11.80 -7.53
C THR A 144 1.23 11.22 -6.61
N ILE A 145 0.32 12.07 -6.15
CA ILE A 145 -0.97 11.66 -5.61
C ILE A 145 -2.05 12.31 -6.48
N GLU A 146 -2.85 11.50 -7.17
CA GLU A 146 -4.01 11.95 -7.93
C GLU A 146 -5.27 11.34 -7.33
N GLU A 147 -6.24 12.20 -6.99
CA GLU A 147 -7.52 11.77 -6.43
C GLU A 147 -8.71 12.29 -7.21
N ASN A 148 -9.74 11.46 -7.37
CA ASN A 148 -11.03 11.87 -7.89
C ASN A 148 -12.16 11.26 -7.06
N ASN A 149 -13.12 12.08 -6.66
CA ASN A 149 -14.29 11.63 -5.90
C ASN A 149 -13.93 10.73 -4.69
N ALA A 150 -12.91 11.15 -3.94
CA ALA A 150 -12.37 10.39 -2.82
C ALA A 150 -12.67 11.09 -1.49
N LEU A 151 -12.90 10.31 -0.43
CA LEU A 151 -13.04 10.81 0.94
C LEU A 151 -11.92 10.27 1.82
N ARG A 152 -11.24 11.17 2.53
CA ARG A 152 -10.20 10.84 3.51
C ARG A 152 -10.61 11.30 4.89
N ASP A 153 -10.59 10.38 5.83
CA ASP A 153 -10.80 10.66 7.24
C ASP A 153 -9.52 10.31 8.01
N TRP A 154 -9.10 11.18 8.92
CA TRP A 154 -7.85 10.99 9.63
C TRP A 154 -7.94 11.48 11.07
N GLU A 155 -7.33 10.70 11.96
CA GLU A 155 -7.29 10.98 13.38
C GLU A 155 -5.85 11.06 13.87
N TYR A 156 -5.46 12.21 14.42
CA TYR A 156 -4.15 12.45 15.07
C TYR A 156 -2.90 12.39 14.16
N GLY A 157 -3.07 12.31 12.84
CA GLY A 157 -2.00 12.38 11.82
C GLY A 157 -2.30 13.40 10.72
N PRO A 158 -1.34 13.71 9.83
CA PRO A 158 -1.61 14.48 8.62
C PRO A 158 -2.38 13.65 7.58
N VAL A 159 -3.03 14.33 6.63
CA VAL A 159 -3.57 13.67 5.42
C VAL A 159 -2.44 13.09 4.57
N VAL A 160 -1.39 13.90 4.36
CA VAL A 160 -0.26 13.58 3.48
C VAL A 160 1.04 13.92 4.20
N PHE A 161 2.04 13.05 4.09
CA PHE A 161 3.43 13.40 4.41
C PHE A 161 4.41 12.69 3.47
N SER A 162 5.62 13.23 3.40
CA SER A 162 6.74 12.68 2.64
C SER A 162 8.02 12.84 3.46
N ALA A 163 8.89 11.84 3.47
CA ALA A 163 10.23 11.96 4.07
C ALA A 163 11.25 12.65 3.14
N GLY A 164 10.81 13.02 1.92
CA GLY A 164 11.69 13.46 0.84
C GLY A 164 12.35 12.27 0.13
N ALA A 165 12.70 12.45 -1.14
CA ALA A 165 13.49 11.46 -1.87
C ALA A 165 14.93 11.44 -1.33
N LEU A 166 15.47 10.25 -1.06
CA LEU A 166 16.91 10.08 -0.87
C LEU A 166 17.57 10.36 -2.23
N VAL A 167 18.15 11.56 -2.37
CA VAL A 167 18.95 11.96 -3.54
C VAL A 167 20.27 11.21 -3.53
#